data_AF-A0A1W9QU34-F1
#
_entry.id   AF-A0A1W9QU34-F1
#
_cell.length_a   1.000
_cell.length_b   1.000
_cell.length_c   1.000
_cell.angle_alpha   90.00
_cell.angle_beta   90.00
_cell.angle_gamma   90.00
#
_symmetry.space_group_name_H-M   'P 1'
#
loop_
_entity.id
_entity.type
_entity.pdbx_description
1 polymer ?
#
loop_
_entity_poly.entity_id
_entity_poly.type
_entity_poly.pdbx_seq_one_letter_code
_entity_poly.pdbx_strand_id
1 'polypeptide(L)'
;MYSVVKLLITLFLLAFLTGCSTTDLSYKNNKLVLQVNDKHLQVDSRYINNRMNNFGTLFIDQKLLQLSEGNMVVYEKARTDDMNEFYYPTIDTIKIVFDARYVRVVYFSSSFYITQVILADGRPLNVIVEQLEDQSLNMVYGMTNKQINNLLNRLDSQERMPVDQHVITLDRQQGAILSRWTTYKVNIMQLVGPKRDLMGL
;
A
#
# COMPACT_ATOMS: atom_id res chain seq x y z
N MET A 1 -15.27 -47.41 -12.44
CA MET A 1 -13.97 -46.71 -12.67
C MET A 1 -14.09 -45.47 -13.54
N TYR A 2 -14.74 -45.50 -14.71
CA TYR A 2 -14.87 -44.34 -15.61
C TYR A 2 -15.52 -43.08 -14.99
N SER A 3 -16.50 -43.24 -14.09
CA SER A 3 -17.19 -42.10 -13.46
C SER A 3 -16.31 -41.33 -12.46
N VAL A 4 -15.40 -42.02 -11.78
CA VAL A 4 -14.52 -41.43 -10.75
C VAL A 4 -13.40 -40.60 -11.41
N VAL A 5 -12.88 -41.06 -12.55
CA VAL A 5 -11.87 -40.35 -13.34
C VAL A 5 -12.44 -39.05 -13.94
N LYS A 6 -13.70 -39.07 -14.43
CA LYS A 6 -14.38 -37.85 -14.90
C LYS A 6 -14.54 -36.81 -13.78
N LEU A 7 -14.96 -37.25 -12.59
CA LEU A 7 -15.17 -36.37 -11.44
C LEU A 7 -13.85 -35.72 -10.97
N LEU A 8 -12.75 -36.48 -10.96
CA LEU A 8 -11.40 -35.96 -10.66
C LEU A 8 -10.92 -34.92 -11.68
N ILE A 9 -11.16 -35.13 -12.97
CA ILE A 9 -10.80 -34.17 -14.02
C ILE A 9 -11.64 -32.89 -13.91
N THR A 10 -12.93 -33.00 -13.58
CA THR A 10 -13.78 -31.82 -13.36
C THR A 10 -13.35 -31.03 -12.11
N LEU A 11 -12.97 -31.72 -11.03
CA LEU A 11 -12.42 -31.08 -9.82
C LEU A 11 -11.09 -30.37 -10.10
N PHE A 12 -10.22 -30.98 -10.90
CA PHE A 12 -8.92 -30.41 -11.26
C PHE A 12 -9.06 -29.16 -12.14
N LEU A 13 -9.99 -29.17 -13.11
CA LEU A 13 -10.32 -27.99 -13.94
C LEU A 13 -10.96 -26.84 -13.14
N LEU A 14 -11.78 -27.15 -12.14
CA LEU A 14 -12.37 -26.14 -11.24
C LEU A 14 -11.32 -25.51 -10.30
N ALA A 15 -10.29 -26.26 -9.91
CA ALA A 15 -9.22 -25.77 -9.03
C ALA A 15 -8.31 -24.73 -9.71
N PHE A 16 -8.17 -24.73 -11.04
CA PHE A 16 -7.39 -23.72 -11.77
C PHE A 16 -8.13 -22.40 -12.00
N LEU A 17 -9.43 -22.34 -11.69
CA LEU A 17 -10.26 -21.13 -11.87
C LEU A 17 -10.31 -20.25 -10.62
N THR A 18 -9.57 -20.57 -9.56
CA THR A 18 -9.33 -19.61 -8.48
C THR A 18 -8.38 -18.54 -8.99
N GLY A 19 -8.94 -17.48 -9.57
CA GLY A 19 -8.18 -16.34 -10.05
C GLY A 19 -7.33 -15.76 -8.93
N CYS A 20 -6.02 -15.82 -9.07
CA CYS A 20 -5.11 -15.06 -8.23
C CYS A 20 -5.39 -13.57 -8.48
N SER A 21 -5.74 -12.82 -7.44
CA SER A 21 -5.94 -11.38 -7.55
C SER A 21 -4.60 -10.71 -7.79
N THR A 22 -4.49 -9.94 -8.87
CA THR A 22 -3.28 -9.19 -9.22
C THR A 22 -3.39 -7.77 -8.66
N THR A 23 -2.41 -7.35 -7.88
CA THR A 23 -2.28 -5.95 -7.48
C THR A 23 -0.93 -5.43 -7.96
N ASP A 24 -0.87 -4.16 -8.32
CA ASP A 24 0.40 -3.44 -8.52
C ASP A 24 0.24 -1.99 -8.05
N LEU A 25 1.12 -1.54 -7.18
CA LEU A 25 1.30 -0.13 -6.85
C LEU A 25 2.75 0.26 -7.15
N SER A 26 2.97 0.86 -8.30
CA SER A 26 4.32 1.14 -8.79
C SER A 26 4.48 2.54 -9.37
N TYR A 27 5.74 2.98 -9.45
CA TYR A 27 6.11 4.24 -10.10
C TYR A 27 7.23 4.00 -11.11
N LYS A 28 6.94 4.21 -12.41
CA LYS A 28 7.89 4.03 -13.50
C LYS A 28 7.59 5.00 -14.63
N ASN A 29 8.62 5.49 -15.30
CA ASN A 29 8.50 6.38 -16.47
C ASN A 29 7.58 7.59 -16.21
N ASN A 30 7.73 8.24 -15.05
CA ASN A 30 6.91 9.39 -14.64
C ASN A 30 5.41 9.10 -14.48
N LYS A 31 5.03 7.83 -14.40
CA LYS A 31 3.66 7.40 -14.17
C LYS A 31 3.54 6.67 -12.86
N LEU A 32 2.56 7.08 -12.07
CA LEU A 32 2.07 6.28 -10.96
C LEU A 32 1.05 5.28 -11.51
N VAL A 33 1.29 4.00 -11.26
CA VAL A 33 0.44 2.89 -11.72
C VAL A 33 -0.22 2.25 -10.51
N LEU A 34 -1.53 2.08 -10.61
CA LEU A 34 -2.34 1.36 -9.65
C LEU A 34 -3.14 0.32 -10.42
N GLN A 35 -2.92 -0.95 -10.11
CA GLN A 35 -3.66 -2.06 -10.69
C GLN A 35 -4.29 -2.89 -9.58
N VAL A 36 -5.56 -3.25 -9.77
CA VAL A 36 -6.30 -4.21 -8.94
C VAL A 36 -7.13 -5.07 -9.88
N ASN A 37 -6.78 -6.33 -10.01
CA ASN A 37 -7.32 -7.27 -11.00
C ASN A 37 -7.18 -6.70 -12.42
N ASP A 38 -8.28 -6.66 -13.18
CA ASP A 38 -8.32 -6.11 -14.54
C ASP A 38 -8.44 -4.58 -14.58
N LYS A 39 -8.60 -3.93 -13.41
CA LYS A 39 -8.74 -2.48 -13.32
C LYS A 39 -7.37 -1.85 -13.18
N HIS A 40 -7.07 -0.90 -14.07
CA HIS A 40 -5.83 -0.14 -14.05
C HIS A 40 -6.11 1.36 -14.01
N LEU A 41 -5.33 2.08 -13.25
CA LEU A 41 -5.26 3.52 -13.23
C LEU A 41 -3.78 3.92 -13.41
N GLN A 42 -3.53 4.77 -14.39
CA GLN A 42 -2.24 5.40 -14.58
C GLN A 42 -2.43 6.91 -14.44
N VAL A 43 -1.58 7.51 -13.63
CA VAL A 43 -1.59 8.96 -13.39
C VAL A 43 -0.23 9.51 -13.78
N ASP A 44 -0.24 10.45 -14.73
CA ASP A 44 0.96 11.19 -15.10
C ASP A 44 1.42 12.07 -13.94
N SER A 45 2.73 12.12 -13.76
CA SER A 45 3.33 12.88 -12.67
C SER A 45 4.70 13.41 -13.06
N ARG A 46 5.13 14.45 -12.35
CA ARG A 46 6.47 14.99 -12.43
C ARG A 46 7.24 14.60 -11.18
N TYR A 47 8.36 13.93 -11.35
CA TYR A 47 9.31 13.70 -10.27
C TYR A 47 9.85 15.03 -9.72
N ILE A 48 9.82 15.20 -8.40
CA ILE A 48 10.37 16.38 -7.72
C ILE A 48 11.71 16.02 -7.07
N ASN A 49 11.68 15.08 -6.11
CA ASN A 49 12.85 14.65 -5.36
C ASN A 49 12.63 13.25 -4.79
N ASN A 50 13.67 12.71 -4.16
CA ASN A 50 13.59 11.49 -3.39
C ASN A 50 14.33 11.61 -2.05
N ARG A 51 13.99 10.70 -1.14
CA ARG A 51 14.67 10.46 0.12
C ARG A 51 14.83 8.96 0.30
N MET A 52 16.04 8.54 0.65
CA MET A 52 16.34 7.15 0.95
C MET A 52 16.82 7.03 2.38
N ASN A 53 16.27 6.06 3.12
CA ASN A 53 16.70 5.72 4.47
C ASN A 53 17.06 4.23 4.53
N ASN A 54 18.10 3.89 5.27
CA ASN A 54 18.54 2.51 5.51
C ASN A 54 18.67 2.29 7.02
N PHE A 55 18.00 1.25 7.52
CA PHE A 55 17.98 0.87 8.94
C PHE A 55 18.68 -0.48 9.20
N GLY A 56 19.44 -0.99 8.23
CA GLY A 56 20.10 -2.30 8.27
C GLY A 56 19.20 -3.38 7.67
N THR A 57 18.09 -3.68 8.34
CA THR A 57 17.12 -4.72 7.94
C THR A 57 15.97 -4.19 7.09
N LEU A 58 15.87 -2.87 6.93
CA LEU A 58 14.79 -2.18 6.21
C LEU A 58 15.32 -1.01 5.40
N PHE A 59 14.91 -0.95 4.13
CA PHE A 59 15.27 0.07 3.16
C PHE A 59 14.02 0.81 2.72
N ILE A 60 14.04 2.14 2.81
CA ILE A 60 12.94 3.00 2.41
C ILE A 60 13.39 3.91 1.27
N ASP A 61 12.64 3.91 0.16
CA ASP A 61 12.76 4.86 -0.95
C ASP A 61 11.47 5.65 -1.09
N GLN A 62 11.53 6.95 -0.84
CA GLN A 62 10.39 7.88 -0.87
C GLN A 62 10.58 8.86 -2.01
N LYS A 63 9.65 8.91 -2.95
CA LYS A 63 9.65 9.81 -4.11
C LYS A 63 8.52 10.80 -3.98
N LEU A 64 8.86 12.08 -3.98
CA LEU A 64 7.87 13.15 -4.05
C LEU A 64 7.53 13.40 -5.51
N LEU A 65 6.24 13.33 -5.82
CA LEU A 65 5.71 13.45 -7.16
C LEU A 65 4.67 14.59 -7.18
N GLN A 66 4.65 15.37 -8.25
CA GLN A 66 3.55 16.28 -8.54
C GLN A 66 2.65 15.64 -9.59
N LEU A 67 1.38 15.42 -9.28
CA LEU A 67 0.43 14.88 -10.24
C LEU A 67 0.06 15.95 -11.26
N SER A 68 -0.42 15.51 -12.44
CA SER A 68 -0.89 16.41 -13.50
C SER A 68 -2.00 17.38 -13.05
N GLU A 69 -2.77 17.00 -12.02
CA GLU A 69 -3.81 17.82 -11.39
C GLU A 69 -3.25 18.90 -10.42
N GLY A 70 -1.94 18.95 -10.21
CA GLY A 70 -1.24 20.01 -9.48
C GLY A 70 -0.89 19.69 -8.03
N ASN A 71 -1.62 18.78 -7.35
CA ASN A 71 -1.27 18.35 -6.00
C ASN A 71 -0.04 17.45 -5.97
N MET A 72 0.64 17.40 -4.82
CA MET A 72 1.72 16.46 -4.61
C MET A 72 1.25 15.18 -3.93
N VAL A 73 1.96 14.10 -4.22
CA VAL A 73 1.86 12.82 -3.54
C VAL A 73 3.25 12.30 -3.24
N VAL A 74 3.36 11.43 -2.26
CA VAL A 74 4.58 10.65 -2.04
C VAL A 74 4.29 9.22 -2.45
N TYR A 75 5.12 8.69 -3.35
CA TYR A 75 5.23 7.26 -3.58
C TYR A 75 6.37 6.72 -2.71
N GLU A 76 6.12 5.68 -1.95
CA GLU A 76 7.08 5.12 -1.01
C GLU A 76 7.18 3.62 -1.19
N LYS A 77 8.41 3.11 -1.20
CA LYS A 77 8.72 1.69 -1.18
C LYS A 77 9.51 1.38 0.08
N ALA A 78 8.95 0.58 0.96
CA ALA A 78 9.62 0.03 2.13
C ALA A 78 9.86 -1.46 1.88
N ARG A 79 11.12 -1.90 1.92
CA ARG A 79 11.51 -3.28 1.66
C ARG A 79 12.50 -3.77 2.71
N THR A 80 12.23 -4.92 3.30
CA THR A 80 13.17 -5.60 4.19
C THR A 80 14.26 -6.33 3.41
N ASP A 81 15.34 -6.71 4.08
CA ASP A 81 16.25 -7.70 3.49
C ASP A 81 15.59 -9.09 3.38
N ASP A 82 16.25 -10.02 2.68
CA ASP A 82 15.68 -11.33 2.37
C ASP A 82 15.51 -12.24 3.61
N MET A 83 16.13 -11.88 4.74
CA MET A 83 16.09 -12.64 6.00
C MET A 83 15.05 -12.11 6.98
N ASN A 84 14.46 -10.95 6.70
CA ASN A 84 13.52 -10.26 7.59
C ASN A 84 12.20 -9.96 6.90
N GLU A 85 11.16 -9.71 7.70
CA GLU A 85 9.81 -9.38 7.27
C GLU A 85 9.16 -8.37 8.23
N PHE A 86 8.06 -7.76 7.80
CA PHE A 86 7.21 -6.96 8.67
C PHE A 86 6.50 -7.86 9.68
N TYR A 87 6.64 -7.55 10.96
CA TYR A 87 6.04 -8.33 12.05
C TYR A 87 4.57 -8.02 12.32
N TYR A 88 4.14 -6.82 11.94
CA TYR A 88 2.78 -6.38 12.19
C TYR A 88 1.96 -6.38 10.89
N PRO A 89 0.65 -6.63 10.98
CA PRO A 89 -0.26 -6.44 9.85
C PRO A 89 -0.09 -5.05 9.21
N THR A 90 -0.35 -4.93 7.91
CA THR A 90 -0.17 -3.68 7.16
C THR A 90 -0.82 -2.46 7.83
N ILE A 91 -2.03 -2.60 8.36
CA ILE A 91 -2.75 -1.49 9.00
C ILE A 91 -2.05 -1.01 10.28
N ASP A 92 -1.49 -1.93 11.07
CA ASP A 92 -0.74 -1.59 12.28
C ASP A 92 0.62 -0.97 11.93
N THR A 93 1.30 -1.50 10.91
CA THR A 93 2.51 -0.90 10.37
C THR A 93 2.26 0.54 9.92
N ILE A 94 1.19 0.79 9.14
CA ILE A 94 0.77 2.14 8.73
C ILE A 94 0.51 3.02 9.94
N LYS A 95 -0.24 2.52 10.93
CA LYS A 95 -0.54 3.28 12.14
C LYS A 95 0.74 3.74 12.85
N ILE A 96 1.71 2.85 12.98
CA ILE A 96 2.99 3.13 13.65
C ILE A 96 3.82 4.12 12.83
N VAL A 97 3.96 3.94 11.51
CA VAL A 97 4.87 4.79 10.71
C VAL A 97 4.32 6.19 10.51
N PHE A 98 3.01 6.39 10.48
CA PHE A 98 2.39 7.72 10.37
C PHE A 98 2.10 8.41 11.72
N ASP A 99 2.48 7.80 12.85
CA ASP A 99 2.07 8.28 14.20
C ASP A 99 0.55 8.51 14.28
N ALA A 100 -0.22 7.59 13.72
CA ALA A 100 -1.66 7.77 13.55
C ALA A 100 -2.43 7.45 14.84
N ARG A 101 -3.51 8.19 15.10
CA ARG A 101 -4.48 7.86 16.16
C ARG A 101 -5.20 6.56 15.83
N TYR A 102 -5.70 6.45 14.60
CA TYR A 102 -6.28 5.24 14.04
C TYR A 102 -6.23 5.28 12.52
N VAL A 103 -6.45 4.11 11.91
CA VAL A 103 -6.50 3.94 10.46
C VAL A 103 -7.88 3.39 10.12
N ARG A 104 -8.55 4.02 9.17
CA ARG A 104 -9.84 3.57 8.65
C ARG A 104 -9.64 2.96 7.28
N VAL A 105 -9.97 1.68 7.14
CA VAL A 105 -9.97 1.02 5.84
C VAL A 105 -11.20 1.46 5.06
N VAL A 106 -10.98 2.08 3.91
CA VAL A 106 -12.04 2.54 2.98
C VAL A 106 -12.39 1.43 2.00
N TYR A 107 -11.36 0.75 1.51
CA TYR A 107 -11.47 -0.34 0.54
C TYR A 107 -10.33 -1.33 0.78
N PHE A 108 -10.63 -2.61 0.56
CA PHE A 108 -9.67 -3.69 0.64
C PHE A 108 -9.94 -4.72 -0.45
N SER A 109 -8.88 -5.19 -1.11
CA SER A 109 -8.93 -6.31 -2.04
C SER A 109 -7.57 -7.00 -2.07
N SER A 110 -7.51 -8.25 -1.61
CA SER A 110 -6.29 -9.07 -1.59
C SER A 110 -5.14 -8.42 -0.78
N SER A 111 -4.15 -7.84 -1.45
CA SER A 111 -2.97 -7.16 -0.87
C SER A 111 -3.08 -5.62 -0.90
N PHE A 112 -4.17 -5.09 -1.46
CA PHE A 112 -4.34 -3.67 -1.74
C PHE A 112 -5.36 -3.04 -0.80
N TYR A 113 -4.99 -1.93 -0.17
CA TYR A 113 -5.88 -1.15 0.69
C TYR A 113 -5.92 0.31 0.25
N ILE A 114 -7.10 0.90 0.35
CA ILE A 114 -7.27 2.36 0.38
C ILE A 114 -7.72 2.69 1.79
N THR A 115 -7.02 3.61 2.44
CA THR A 115 -7.23 3.95 3.84
C THR A 115 -7.27 5.46 4.05
N GLN A 116 -7.96 5.87 5.10
CA GLN A 116 -7.80 7.19 5.71
C GLN A 116 -7.05 7.02 7.02
N VAL A 117 -5.82 7.53 7.03
CA VAL A 117 -4.95 7.54 8.20
C VAL A 117 -5.23 8.82 8.98
N ILE A 118 -5.76 8.71 10.18
CA ILE A 118 -6.05 9.86 11.03
C ILE A 118 -4.81 10.18 11.84
N LEU A 119 -4.11 11.24 11.46
CA LEU A 119 -2.84 11.63 12.07
C LEU A 119 -3.02 12.03 13.55
N ALA A 120 -1.91 12.15 14.27
CA ALA A 120 -1.88 12.61 15.66
C ALA A 120 -2.60 13.96 15.89
N ASP A 121 -2.66 14.83 14.89
CA ASP A 121 -3.35 16.12 14.93
C ASP A 121 -4.84 16.03 14.55
N GLY A 122 -5.35 14.84 14.25
CA GLY A 122 -6.75 14.57 13.91
C GLY A 122 -7.09 14.76 12.43
N ARG A 123 -6.16 15.24 11.59
CA ARG A 123 -6.44 15.44 10.17
C ARG A 123 -6.31 14.11 9.40
N PRO A 124 -7.27 13.77 8.51
CA PRO A 124 -7.21 12.55 7.71
C PRO A 124 -6.24 12.72 6.53
N LEU A 125 -5.43 11.69 6.31
CA LEU A 125 -4.56 11.53 5.14
C LEU A 125 -5.03 10.32 4.33
N ASN A 126 -5.25 10.50 3.04
CA ASN A 126 -5.50 9.36 2.15
C ASN A 126 -4.19 8.63 1.89
N VAL A 127 -4.19 7.32 2.15
CA VAL A 127 -3.07 6.42 1.92
C VAL A 127 -3.57 5.18 1.18
N ILE A 128 -2.97 4.93 0.02
CA ILE A 128 -3.11 3.70 -0.74
C ILE A 128 -1.88 2.85 -0.40
N VAL A 129 -2.08 1.57 -0.14
CA VAL A 129 -1.00 0.65 0.20
C VAL A 129 -1.18 -0.65 -0.55
N GLU A 130 -0.06 -1.21 -0.95
CA GLU A 130 0.06 -2.57 -1.42
C GLU A 130 1.11 -3.28 -0.57
N GLN A 131 0.72 -4.41 0.02
CA GLN A 131 1.64 -5.31 0.69
C GLN A 131 2.03 -6.44 -0.27
N LEU A 132 3.29 -6.43 -0.71
CA LEU A 132 3.88 -7.48 -1.53
C LEU A 132 4.64 -8.44 -0.63
N GLU A 133 4.05 -9.61 -0.40
CA GLU A 133 4.54 -10.60 0.58
C GLU A 133 4.68 -9.96 1.98
N ASP A 134 5.33 -10.65 2.91
CA ASP A 134 5.60 -10.08 4.25
C ASP A 134 6.84 -9.16 4.26
N GLN A 135 7.50 -8.93 3.12
CA GLN A 135 8.80 -8.24 3.05
C GLN A 135 8.77 -6.86 2.38
N SER A 136 7.68 -6.51 1.68
CA SER A 136 7.62 -5.25 0.93
C SER A 136 6.27 -4.55 1.06
N LEU A 137 6.34 -3.24 1.27
CA LEU A 137 5.19 -2.36 1.40
C LEU A 137 5.37 -1.18 0.44
N ASN A 138 4.51 -1.08 -0.56
CA ASN A 138 4.43 0.08 -1.43
C ASN A 138 3.28 0.97 -0.92
N MET A 139 3.51 2.28 -0.84
CA MET A 139 2.51 3.23 -0.38
C MET A 139 2.45 4.44 -1.32
N VAL A 140 1.25 4.99 -1.46
CA VAL A 140 1.04 6.33 -2.03
C VAL A 140 0.17 7.13 -1.10
N TYR A 141 0.57 8.35 -0.77
CA TYR A 141 -0.24 9.23 0.07
C TYR A 141 -0.19 10.69 -0.37
N GLY A 142 -1.22 11.45 0.03
CA GLY A 142 -1.41 12.85 -0.35
C GLY A 142 -2.41 13.08 -1.49
N MET A 143 -3.06 12.01 -1.97
CA MET A 143 -4.16 12.14 -2.93
C MET A 143 -5.38 12.82 -2.32
N THR A 144 -6.05 13.65 -3.11
CA THR A 144 -7.30 14.31 -2.71
C THR A 144 -8.46 13.33 -2.67
N ASN A 145 -9.55 13.68 -1.99
CA ASN A 145 -10.78 12.88 -2.01
C ASN A 145 -11.39 12.74 -3.40
N LYS A 146 -11.25 13.76 -4.25
CA LYS A 146 -11.68 13.67 -5.65
C LYS A 146 -10.94 12.53 -6.37
N GLN A 147 -9.63 12.43 -6.18
CA GLN A 147 -8.81 11.38 -6.77
C GLN A 147 -9.15 10.00 -6.21
N ILE A 148 -9.30 9.88 -4.88
CA ILE A 148 -9.68 8.61 -4.25
C ILE A 148 -11.08 8.16 -4.69
N ASN A 149 -12.07 9.05 -4.72
CA ASN A 149 -13.41 8.70 -5.18
C ASN A 149 -13.42 8.29 -6.66
N ASN A 150 -12.64 8.97 -7.50
CA ASN A 150 -12.46 8.58 -8.90
C ASN A 150 -11.86 7.18 -9.03
N LEU A 151 -10.86 6.84 -8.21
CA LEU A 151 -10.28 5.49 -8.17
C LEU A 151 -11.32 4.46 -7.70
N LEU A 152 -11.98 4.71 -6.57
CA LEU A 152 -12.99 3.80 -6.02
C LEU A 152 -14.15 3.55 -6.98
N ASN A 153 -14.56 4.56 -7.75
CA ASN A 153 -15.60 4.40 -8.77
C ASN A 153 -15.14 3.50 -9.93
N ARG A 154 -13.84 3.52 -10.30
CA ARG A 154 -13.28 2.62 -11.33
C ARG A 154 -13.12 1.18 -10.85
N LEU A 155 -12.91 1.01 -9.55
CA LEU A 155 -12.83 -0.29 -8.89
C LEU A 155 -14.21 -0.95 -8.73
N ASP A 156 -15.31 -0.24 -9.04
CA ASP A 156 -16.70 -0.70 -8.92
C ASP A 156 -17.02 -1.35 -7.56
N SER A 157 -16.42 -0.79 -6.50
CA SER A 157 -16.58 -1.32 -5.16
C SER A 157 -17.93 -0.87 -4.57
N GLN A 158 -18.90 -1.79 -4.63
CA GLN A 158 -20.15 -1.69 -3.85
C GLN A 158 -19.86 -1.79 -2.33
N GLU A 159 -18.78 -2.47 -1.95
CA GLU A 159 -18.34 -2.69 -0.57
C GLU A 159 -17.23 -1.71 -0.17
N ARG A 160 -17.56 -0.41 -0.06
CA ARG A 160 -16.64 0.62 0.42
C ARG A 160 -17.22 1.40 1.58
N MET A 161 -16.36 1.83 2.50
CA MET A 161 -16.75 2.78 3.53
C MET A 161 -16.77 4.22 2.97
N PRO A 162 -17.64 5.11 3.47
CA PRO A 162 -17.68 6.50 3.03
C PRO A 162 -16.41 7.25 3.43
N VAL A 163 -15.82 8.02 2.52
CA VAL A 163 -14.59 8.80 2.75
C VAL A 163 -14.92 10.09 3.51
N ASP A 164 -14.17 10.43 4.56
CA ASP A 164 -14.27 11.75 5.23
C ASP A 164 -13.92 12.88 4.25
N GLN A 165 -14.66 13.99 4.29
CA GLN A 165 -14.56 15.09 3.33
C GLN A 165 -13.31 15.96 3.47
N HIS A 166 -12.68 16.04 4.65
CA HIS A 166 -11.64 17.04 4.92
C HIS A 166 -10.23 16.46 5.01
N VAL A 167 -9.69 15.97 3.89
CA VAL A 167 -8.34 15.37 3.84
C VAL A 167 -7.23 16.40 3.62
N ILE A 168 -6.07 16.10 4.19
CA ILE A 168 -4.85 16.86 3.95
C ILE A 168 -4.48 16.77 2.46
N THR A 169 -4.22 17.92 1.86
CA THR A 169 -3.57 18.01 0.54
C THR A 169 -2.12 18.43 0.74
N LEU A 170 -1.20 17.79 0.02
CA LEU A 170 0.21 18.17 0.03
C LEU A 170 0.44 19.22 -1.06
N ASP A 171 0.56 20.48 -0.65
CA ASP A 171 0.71 21.64 -1.52
C ASP A 171 2.14 22.22 -1.53
N ARG A 172 2.95 21.88 -0.52
CA ARG A 172 4.37 22.29 -0.39
C ARG A 172 5.31 21.11 -0.25
N GLN A 173 6.48 21.19 -0.88
CA GLN A 173 7.50 20.13 -0.82
C GLN A 173 8.03 19.94 0.60
N GLN A 174 8.21 21.04 1.33
CA GLN A 174 8.69 21.02 2.70
C GLN A 174 7.63 20.37 3.60
N GLY A 175 8.01 19.25 4.21
CA GLY A 175 7.10 18.48 5.09
C GLY A 175 6.09 17.59 4.36
N ALA A 176 6.21 17.39 3.04
CA ALA A 176 5.32 16.50 2.30
C ALA A 176 5.49 15.02 2.69
N ILE A 177 6.69 14.62 3.12
CA ILE A 177 6.95 13.27 3.62
C ILE A 177 6.46 13.17 5.07
N LEU A 178 5.30 12.53 5.25
CA LEU A 178 4.63 12.41 6.55
C LEU A 178 4.91 11.08 7.27
N SER A 179 5.30 10.03 6.55
CA SER A 179 5.74 8.78 7.18
C SER A 179 7.06 9.00 7.94
N ARG A 180 7.14 8.47 9.16
CA ARG A 180 8.23 8.67 10.10
C ARG A 180 8.83 7.33 10.51
N TRP A 181 9.72 6.85 9.67
CA TRP A 181 10.61 5.74 9.99
C TRP A 181 11.72 6.21 10.92
N THR A 182 11.93 5.47 12.01
CA THR A 182 12.99 5.75 12.99
C THR A 182 13.64 4.43 13.40
N THR A 183 14.92 4.49 13.80
CA THR A 183 15.63 3.32 14.35
C THR A 183 14.88 2.71 15.53
N TYR A 184 14.21 3.52 16.36
CA TYR A 184 13.38 3.03 17.45
C TYR A 184 12.22 2.17 16.93
N LYS A 185 11.45 2.66 15.96
CA LYS A 185 10.32 1.90 15.39
C LYS A 185 10.78 0.62 14.69
N VAL A 186 11.85 0.71 13.91
CA VAL A 186 12.34 -0.44 13.13
C VAL A 186 12.97 -1.50 14.05
N ASN A 187 13.91 -1.10 14.90
CA ASN A 187 14.77 -2.05 15.62
C ASN A 187 14.36 -2.30 17.08
N ILE A 188 13.68 -1.35 17.73
CA ILE A 188 13.31 -1.47 19.17
C ILE A 188 11.85 -1.90 19.33
N MET A 189 10.93 -1.31 18.59
CA MET A 189 9.53 -1.77 18.52
C MET A 189 9.38 -3.02 17.62
N GLN A 190 10.47 -3.44 16.98
CA GLN A 190 10.54 -4.62 16.11
C GLN A 190 9.46 -4.60 15.03
N LEU A 191 9.30 -3.47 14.32
CA LEU A 191 8.46 -3.44 13.11
C LEU A 191 8.93 -4.47 12.07
N VAL A 192 10.23 -4.76 12.09
CA VAL A 192 10.89 -5.73 11.22
C VAL A 192 11.65 -6.72 12.08
N GLY A 193 11.59 -8.00 11.74
CA GLY A 193 12.43 -9.03 12.34
C GLY A 193 12.52 -10.28 11.46
N PRO A 194 13.23 -11.33 11.92
CA PRO A 194 13.54 -12.46 11.05
C PRO A 194 12.29 -13.19 10.58
N LYS A 195 12.33 -13.72 9.35
CA LYS A 195 11.20 -14.42 8.72
C LYS A 195 10.70 -15.57 9.59
N ARG A 196 9.38 -15.67 9.75
CA ARG A 196 8.74 -16.73 10.55
C ARG A 196 9.07 -18.13 10.04
N ASP A 197 9.11 -18.33 8.72
CA ASP A 197 9.45 -19.62 8.10
C ASP A 197 10.87 -20.10 8.42
N LEU A 198 11.82 -19.18 8.64
CA LEU A 198 13.19 -19.53 9.02
C LEU A 198 13.28 -19.97 10.48
N MET A 199 12.28 -19.65 11.30
CA MET A 199 12.20 -20.06 12.70
C MET A 199 11.45 -21.39 12.90
N GLY A 200 10.91 -22.00 11.84
CA GLY A 200 10.14 -23.24 11.93
C GLY A 200 8.80 -23.09 12.65
N LEU A 201 8.21 -21.89 12.62
CA LEU A 201 6.91 -21.54 13.18
C LEU A 201 5.83 -21.45 12.08
#